data_AF-A0A3L8Q5J8-F1
#
_entry.id   AF-A0A3L8Q5J8-F1
#
_cell.length_a   1.000
_cell.length_b   1.000
_cell.length_c   1.000
_cell.angle_alpha   90.00
_cell.angle_beta   90.00
_cell.angle_gamma   90.00
#
_symmetry.space_group_name_H-M   'P 1'
#
loop_
_entity.id
_entity.type
_entity.pdbx_description
1 polymer ?
#
loop_
_entity_poly.entity_id
_entity_poly.type
_entity_poly.pdbx_seq_one_letter_code
_entity_poly.pdbx_strand_id
1 'polypeptide(L)'
;RGGGAGDRKAAALPGPVQQKEEDEGAALTALPTPCARAHRSPPWGRRILWKGRGAALPTPPGGAAPCPPSPQPCPVPVPTPESPSAAARPAQGTKAVAKGAAVPVGLNFVKIHCQNKAVYQYHVTFSPEVECKAARFAMVKEQHAVTGDVMAFDGSILFLPIQIPKVSLKAQRNSDGQEITISIQMTKILEPSSDLCIPFYNVVFRRVMKLLNMSLVGRNFFEPAQATTLQKYSLHIWPGYAVSIGRKDGGLFLMVDAIHKIIRSESVLSVMQTIHSQSQRTFQDECIKQLVGNVVMTRYNNRTYRVDDIDWDKTPKDTFILASGQEITFVDYYR
;
A
#
# COMPACT_ATOMS: atom_id res chain seq x y z
N ARG A 1 -58.71 54.89 -41.22
CA ARG A 1 -57.89 55.63 -42.21
C ARG A 1 -56.65 54.77 -42.45
N GLY A 2 -56.74 53.76 -43.32
CA GLY A 2 -56.35 53.83 -44.74
C GLY A 2 -54.83 53.67 -44.84
N GLY A 3 -54.22 52.69 -45.51
CA GLY A 3 -54.62 51.76 -46.57
C GLY A 3 -53.44 51.63 -47.54
N GLY A 4 -53.21 50.44 -48.11
CA GLY A 4 -52.21 50.16 -49.16
C GLY A 4 -51.28 48.99 -48.78
N ALA A 5 -51.53 47.71 -49.08
CA ALA A 5 -52.01 47.00 -50.27
C ALA A 5 -50.95 46.77 -51.35
N GLY A 6 -50.77 45.49 -51.69
CA GLY A 6 -50.11 44.97 -52.90
C GLY A 6 -48.98 43.98 -52.58
N ASP A 7 -48.97 42.72 -53.02
CA ASP A 7 -49.99 41.92 -53.68
C ASP A 7 -49.60 40.43 -53.60
N ARG A 8 -50.61 39.60 -53.82
CA ARG A 8 -50.64 38.12 -53.77
C ARG A 8 -49.69 37.44 -54.77
N LYS A 9 -49.19 36.24 -54.42
CA LYS A 9 -49.70 34.98 -55.01
C LYS A 9 -49.05 33.73 -54.41
N ALA A 10 -49.92 32.74 -54.19
CA ALA A 10 -49.69 31.42 -53.62
C ALA A 10 -49.44 30.35 -54.70
N ALA A 11 -48.95 29.18 -54.24
CA ALA A 11 -49.13 27.80 -54.73
C ALA A 11 -47.77 27.07 -54.80
N ALA A 12 -47.62 25.77 -54.54
CA ALA A 12 -48.35 24.71 -53.86
C ALA A 12 -47.36 23.51 -53.80
N LEU A 13 -47.52 22.63 -52.82
CA LEU A 13 -46.79 21.36 -52.61
C LEU A 13 -46.89 20.39 -53.81
N PRO A 14 -46.00 19.38 -53.95
CA PRO A 14 -46.09 18.09 -53.22
C PRO A 14 -44.71 17.67 -52.64
N GLY A 15 -44.54 16.81 -51.64
CA GLY A 15 -45.19 15.53 -51.33
C GLY A 15 -44.18 14.37 -51.55
N PRO A 16 -44.13 13.33 -50.69
CA PRO A 16 -42.87 12.67 -50.28
C PRO A 16 -42.67 11.26 -50.88
N VAL A 17 -41.45 10.69 -50.77
CA VAL A 17 -41.21 9.24 -50.99
C VAL A 17 -40.21 8.69 -49.96
N GLN A 18 -40.64 7.61 -49.29
CA GLN A 18 -39.91 6.72 -48.37
C GLN A 18 -39.18 5.58 -49.11
N GLN A 19 -38.15 4.98 -48.50
CA GLN A 19 -37.89 3.52 -48.33
C GLN A 19 -36.47 3.35 -47.73
N LYS A 20 -36.24 2.71 -46.56
CA LYS A 20 -36.38 1.30 -46.08
C LYS A 20 -34.95 0.70 -45.92
N GLU A 21 -34.42 0.48 -44.69
CA GLU A 21 -34.34 -0.81 -43.93
C GLU A 21 -33.76 -1.97 -44.76
N GLU A 22 -32.81 -2.83 -44.35
CA GLU A 22 -32.30 -3.41 -43.08
C GLU A 22 -30.93 -4.08 -43.40
N ASP A 23 -29.94 -4.13 -42.49
CA ASP A 23 -29.47 -5.28 -41.66
C ASP A 23 -28.83 -6.44 -42.48
N GLU A 24 -27.75 -7.17 -42.12
CA GLU A 24 -27.22 -7.65 -40.84
C GLU A 24 -25.82 -8.31 -41.07
N GLY A 25 -24.99 -8.51 -40.03
CA GLY A 25 -24.27 -9.79 -39.86
C GLY A 25 -22.75 -9.96 -40.16
N ALA A 26 -21.93 -9.73 -39.12
CA ALA A 26 -20.88 -10.63 -38.58
C ALA A 26 -19.53 -10.98 -39.30
N ALA A 27 -18.44 -10.65 -38.57
CA ALA A 27 -17.33 -11.52 -38.13
C ALA A 27 -15.96 -11.61 -38.90
N LEU A 28 -14.92 -11.21 -38.13
CA LEU A 28 -13.58 -11.80 -37.92
C LEU A 28 -12.35 -11.47 -38.83
N THR A 29 -11.35 -10.90 -38.13
CA THR A 29 -9.87 -11.05 -38.26
C THR A 29 -9.11 -10.49 -39.46
N ALA A 30 -8.26 -9.47 -39.23
CA ALA A 30 -6.78 -9.57 -39.14
C ALA A 30 -6.09 -8.19 -39.28
N LEU A 31 -4.93 -8.05 -38.64
CA LEU A 31 -4.03 -6.88 -38.55
C LEU A 31 -3.58 -6.31 -39.93
N PRO A 32 -3.10 -5.06 -39.99
CA PRO A 32 -1.63 -4.88 -39.99
C PRO A 32 -1.10 -3.60 -39.28
N THR A 33 0.10 -3.71 -38.73
CA THR A 33 1.12 -2.64 -38.54
C THR A 33 2.28 -2.97 -39.52
N PRO A 34 3.35 -2.15 -39.75
CA PRO A 34 3.72 -0.85 -39.16
C PRO A 34 4.39 0.20 -40.11
N CYS A 35 4.57 1.45 -39.65
CA CYS A 35 5.76 2.33 -39.86
C CYS A 35 5.53 3.68 -39.14
N ALA A 36 6.28 4.11 -38.12
CA ALA A 36 7.69 4.55 -38.04
C ALA A 36 7.91 6.07 -38.26
N ARG A 37 8.08 6.83 -37.15
CA ARG A 37 8.95 8.03 -37.02
C ARG A 37 9.10 8.34 -35.52
N ALA A 38 10.19 7.91 -34.88
CA ALA A 38 11.47 8.60 -34.75
C ALA A 38 11.42 9.88 -33.89
N HIS A 39 11.56 9.72 -32.56
CA HIS A 39 12.12 10.75 -31.69
C HIS A 39 13.26 10.15 -30.86
N ARG A 40 14.40 10.85 -30.90
CA ARG A 40 15.72 10.46 -30.39
C ARG A 40 15.75 10.50 -28.85
N SER A 41 16.27 9.42 -28.24
CA SER A 41 16.65 9.35 -26.83
C SER A 41 18.12 9.74 -26.62
N PRO A 42 18.52 10.39 -25.51
CA PRO A 42 19.92 10.48 -25.11
C PRO A 42 20.40 9.21 -24.37
N PRO A 43 21.73 8.93 -24.33
CA PRO A 43 22.24 7.57 -24.12
C PRO A 43 22.85 7.39 -22.73
N TRP A 44 22.13 6.82 -21.77
CA TRP A 44 22.74 6.28 -20.54
C TRP A 44 22.04 4.98 -20.12
N GLY A 45 22.43 3.89 -20.79
CA GLY A 45 22.19 2.54 -20.30
C GLY A 45 23.27 2.14 -19.31
N ARG A 46 22.91 2.03 -18.02
CA ARG A 46 23.63 1.15 -17.08
C ARG A 46 22.61 0.30 -16.33
N ARG A 47 22.37 -0.87 -16.90
CA ARG A 47 21.77 -2.03 -16.21
C ARG A 47 22.79 -2.50 -15.17
N ILE A 48 22.49 -2.33 -13.89
CA ILE A 48 23.34 -2.89 -12.82
C ILE A 48 23.02 -4.38 -12.72
N LEU A 49 23.80 -5.18 -13.43
CA LEU A 49 23.84 -6.63 -13.30
C LEU A 49 24.77 -6.96 -12.12
N TRP A 50 24.21 -7.35 -10.98
CA TRP A 50 25.00 -7.95 -9.91
C TRP A 50 25.51 -9.32 -10.37
N LYS A 51 26.82 -9.40 -10.67
CA LYS A 51 27.51 -10.64 -11.02
C LYS A 51 28.41 -11.02 -9.85
N GLY A 52 27.87 -11.80 -8.91
CA GLY A 52 28.65 -12.41 -7.84
C GLY A 52 29.61 -13.44 -8.43
N ARG A 53 30.92 -13.25 -8.21
CA ARG A 53 31.96 -14.21 -8.54
C ARG A 53 32.31 -14.93 -7.23
N GLY A 54 31.98 -16.21 -7.15
CA GLY A 54 32.28 -17.07 -6.00
C GLY A 54 32.12 -18.52 -6.40
N ALA A 55 33.22 -19.13 -6.84
CA ALA A 55 33.32 -20.55 -7.13
C ALA A 55 33.72 -21.28 -5.83
N ALA A 56 32.85 -22.15 -5.32
CA ALA A 56 33.17 -23.39 -4.60
C ALA A 56 31.86 -24.03 -4.10
N LEU A 57 31.59 -25.26 -4.52
CA LEU A 57 30.57 -26.15 -3.95
C LEU A 57 31.11 -26.77 -2.65
N PRO A 58 30.34 -26.84 -1.55
CA PRO A 58 30.68 -27.73 -0.45
C PRO A 58 30.21 -29.17 -0.73
N THR A 59 31.10 -30.11 -0.47
CA THR A 59 30.91 -31.57 -0.47
C THR A 59 30.01 -32.05 0.68
N PRO A 60 29.29 -33.17 0.53
CA PRO A 60 28.47 -33.73 1.61
C PRO A 60 29.28 -34.64 2.55
N PRO A 61 29.07 -34.64 3.87
CA PRO A 61 29.55 -35.71 4.74
C PRO A 61 28.59 -36.91 4.70
N GLY A 62 29.18 -38.09 4.52
CA GLY A 62 28.51 -39.39 4.47
C GLY A 62 27.96 -39.87 5.82
N GLY A 63 27.01 -40.80 5.73
CA GLY A 63 26.23 -41.31 6.85
C GLY A 63 26.98 -42.27 7.78
N ALA A 64 26.44 -42.35 9.00
CA ALA A 64 26.72 -43.42 9.96
C ALA A 64 25.38 -43.99 10.47
N ALA A 65 25.30 -45.32 10.56
CA ALA A 65 24.14 -46.12 10.95
C ALA A 65 23.97 -46.19 12.49
N PRO A 66 22.82 -46.68 13.01
CA PRO A 66 22.33 -46.39 14.37
C PRO A 66 22.70 -47.44 15.43
N CYS A 67 22.78 -47.02 16.69
CA CYS A 67 22.87 -47.90 17.88
C CYS A 67 21.85 -47.47 18.98
N PRO A 68 21.38 -48.40 19.84
CA PRO A 68 20.10 -48.34 20.57
C PRO A 68 20.18 -47.69 21.97
N PRO A 69 19.03 -47.46 22.67
CA PRO A 69 18.97 -46.63 23.88
C PRO A 69 19.06 -47.43 25.18
N SER A 70 19.65 -46.82 26.21
CA SER A 70 19.50 -47.22 27.62
C SER A 70 19.51 -45.97 28.54
N PRO A 71 18.92 -46.02 29.76
CA PRO A 71 18.24 -44.87 30.35
C PRO A 71 18.89 -44.25 31.61
N GLN A 72 18.50 -42.99 31.86
CA GLN A 72 18.55 -42.20 33.13
C GLN A 72 19.88 -41.50 33.53
N PRO A 73 19.89 -40.48 34.42
CA PRO A 73 18.80 -39.79 35.14
C PRO A 73 18.80 -38.23 35.01
N CYS A 74 17.72 -37.60 35.51
CA CYS A 74 17.48 -36.16 35.56
C CYS A 74 18.61 -35.35 36.26
N PRO A 75 19.01 -34.17 35.76
CA PRO A 75 19.93 -33.28 36.48
C PRO A 75 19.20 -32.36 37.48
N VAL A 76 19.81 -32.24 38.65
CA VAL A 76 19.49 -31.35 39.79
C VAL A 76 19.62 -29.87 39.37
N PRO A 77 18.87 -28.91 39.97
CA PRO A 77 18.90 -27.50 39.54
C PRO A 77 20.23 -26.82 39.89
N VAL A 78 20.89 -26.25 38.89
CA VAL A 78 22.04 -25.35 39.03
C VAL A 78 21.52 -23.93 39.33
N PRO A 79 22.09 -23.18 40.29
CA PRO A 79 21.65 -21.83 40.60
C PRO A 79 21.92 -20.88 39.42
N THR A 80 20.89 -20.11 39.05
CA THR A 80 20.93 -19.04 38.05
C THR A 80 21.91 -17.93 38.46
N PRO A 81 22.88 -17.54 37.61
CA PRO A 81 23.60 -16.29 37.80
C PRO A 81 22.66 -15.11 37.50
N GLU A 82 22.64 -14.16 38.43
CA GLU A 82 21.86 -12.92 38.34
C GLU A 82 22.13 -12.20 37.02
N SER A 83 21.05 -11.82 36.33
CA SER A 83 21.11 -10.99 35.13
C SER A 83 21.62 -9.60 35.51
N PRO A 84 22.67 -9.05 34.87
CA PRO A 84 23.08 -7.69 35.14
C PRO A 84 21.97 -6.74 34.70
N SER A 85 21.59 -5.88 35.65
CA SER A 85 20.66 -4.76 35.51
C SER A 85 20.88 -4.00 34.20
N ALA A 86 19.78 -3.64 33.54
CA ALA A 86 19.74 -2.89 32.29
C ALA A 86 20.63 -1.64 32.39
N ALA A 87 21.81 -1.73 31.75
CA ALA A 87 22.71 -0.60 31.62
C ALA A 87 21.95 0.56 30.94
N ALA A 88 21.86 1.68 31.66
CA ALA A 88 21.29 2.92 31.16
C ALA A 88 21.88 3.26 29.78
N ARG A 89 21.01 3.58 28.82
CA ARG A 89 21.43 4.15 27.54
C ARG A 89 22.37 5.34 27.83
N PRO A 90 23.59 5.38 27.26
CA PRO A 90 24.45 6.53 27.45
C PRO A 90 23.76 7.78 26.89
N ALA A 91 23.79 8.86 27.66
CA ALA A 91 23.31 10.16 27.25
C ALA A 91 23.96 10.57 25.92
N GLN A 92 23.18 11.17 25.02
CA GLN A 92 23.67 11.76 23.78
C GLN A 92 24.78 12.78 24.11
N GLY A 93 26.05 12.41 23.89
CA GLY A 93 27.17 13.34 24.07
C GLY A 93 28.54 12.73 24.38
N THR A 94 28.62 11.50 24.87
CA THR A 94 29.93 10.85 25.09
C THR A 94 30.47 10.30 23.77
N LYS A 95 31.36 11.06 23.12
CA LYS A 95 32.18 10.54 22.01
C LYS A 95 32.91 9.30 22.50
N ALA A 96 32.60 8.14 21.91
CA ALA A 96 33.31 6.91 22.19
C ALA A 96 34.81 7.13 21.94
N VAL A 97 35.65 6.74 22.90
CA VAL A 97 37.11 6.75 22.72
C VAL A 97 37.42 5.77 21.59
N ALA A 98 37.82 6.31 20.43
CA ALA A 98 38.15 5.51 19.26
C ALA A 98 39.37 4.64 19.56
N LYS A 99 39.15 3.33 19.72
CA LYS A 99 40.21 2.32 19.79
C LYS A 99 40.21 1.55 18.47
N GLY A 100 41.38 1.40 17.86
CA GLY A 100 41.57 0.64 16.62
C GLY A 100 41.71 1.49 15.36
N ALA A 101 42.04 0.83 14.24
CA ALA A 101 42.16 1.47 12.94
C ALA A 101 40.79 1.72 12.32
N ALA A 102 40.61 2.89 11.69
CA ALA A 102 39.38 3.22 10.99
C ALA A 102 39.24 2.39 9.71
N VAL A 103 38.07 1.76 9.52
CA VAL A 103 37.75 0.97 8.34
C VAL A 103 36.56 1.61 7.62
N PRO A 104 36.64 1.87 6.30
CA PRO A 104 35.50 2.37 5.55
C PRO A 104 34.42 1.27 5.45
N VAL A 105 33.20 1.59 5.84
CA VAL A 105 32.05 0.68 5.78
C VAL A 105 30.94 1.27 4.92
N GLY A 106 30.31 0.42 4.12
CA GLY A 106 29.07 0.74 3.42
C GLY A 106 27.87 0.48 4.32
N LEU A 107 26.93 1.41 4.37
CA LEU A 107 25.69 1.30 5.14
C LEU A 107 24.49 1.34 4.20
N ASN A 108 23.40 0.66 4.56
CA ASN A 108 22.13 0.70 3.84
C ASN A 108 21.27 1.92 4.24
N PHE A 109 21.93 3.04 4.52
CA PHE A 109 21.32 4.30 4.95
C PHE A 109 21.56 5.37 3.90
N VAL A 110 20.49 6.02 3.47
CA VAL A 110 20.52 7.16 2.54
C VAL A 110 20.22 8.42 3.34
N LYS A 111 21.17 9.37 3.34
CA LYS A 111 20.99 10.63 4.06
C LYS A 111 19.93 11.50 3.37
N ILE A 112 18.94 11.92 4.13
CA ILE A 112 17.86 12.79 3.64
C ILE A 112 18.33 14.23 3.77
N HIS A 113 18.29 14.96 2.66
CA HIS A 113 18.58 16.38 2.61
C HIS A 113 17.33 17.12 2.18
N CYS A 114 16.87 18.08 2.99
CA CYS A 114 15.77 18.95 2.64
C CYS A 114 16.33 20.31 2.22
N GLN A 115 15.87 20.82 1.07
CA GLN A 115 16.24 22.16 0.60
C GLN A 115 15.46 23.26 1.33
N ASN A 116 14.24 22.95 1.78
CA ASN A 116 13.39 23.90 2.48
C ASN A 116 13.94 24.11 3.90
N LYS A 117 13.88 25.36 4.38
CA LYS A 117 14.31 25.71 5.74
C LYS A 117 13.42 25.09 6.82
N ALA A 118 12.13 24.95 6.52
CA ALA A 118 11.13 24.41 7.42
C ALA A 118 10.02 23.70 6.64
N VAL A 119 9.27 22.86 7.35
CA VAL A 119 8.01 22.28 6.91
C VAL A 119 6.92 22.76 7.86
N TYR A 120 5.84 23.32 7.33
CA TYR A 120 4.77 23.87 8.14
C TYR A 120 3.66 22.84 8.30
N GLN A 121 3.33 22.50 9.54
CA GLN A 121 2.29 21.53 9.89
C GLN A 121 0.99 22.25 10.23
N TYR A 122 -0.09 21.80 9.61
CA TYR A 122 -1.45 22.31 9.77
C TYR A 122 -2.40 21.19 10.19
N HIS A 123 -3.34 21.52 11.06
CA HIS A 123 -4.50 20.68 11.35
C HIS A 123 -5.66 21.11 10.45
N VAL A 124 -6.30 20.14 9.79
CA VAL A 124 -7.43 20.34 8.89
C VAL A 124 -8.67 19.74 9.52
N THR A 125 -9.69 20.56 9.74
CA THR A 125 -11.01 20.13 10.20
C THR A 125 -12.06 20.35 9.13
N PHE A 126 -13.07 19.47 9.12
CA PHE A 126 -14.19 19.50 8.18
C PHE A 126 -15.48 19.64 8.99
N SER A 127 -16.33 20.60 8.62
CA SER A 127 -17.65 20.79 9.22
C SER A 127 -18.68 20.97 8.10
N PRO A 128 -19.66 20.05 7.94
CA PRO A 128 -19.87 18.81 8.69
C PRO A 128 -18.72 17.79 8.57
N GLU A 129 -18.65 16.84 9.51
CA GLU A 129 -17.59 15.83 9.50
C GLU A 129 -17.68 14.95 8.25
N VAL A 130 -16.53 14.68 7.64
CA VAL A 130 -16.38 13.81 6.48
C VAL A 130 -15.63 12.58 6.93
N GLU A 131 -16.22 11.40 6.99
CA GLU A 131 -15.48 10.20 7.42
C GLU A 131 -14.56 9.64 6.32
N CYS A 132 -15.00 9.74 5.06
CA CYS A 132 -14.28 9.19 3.92
C CYS A 132 -12.96 9.94 3.68
N LYS A 133 -11.83 9.27 3.94
CA LYS A 133 -10.48 9.82 3.75
C LYS A 133 -10.27 10.29 2.31
N ALA A 134 -10.71 9.51 1.31
CA ALA A 134 -10.56 9.87 -0.10
C ALA A 134 -11.30 11.17 -0.46
N ALA A 135 -12.50 11.37 0.10
CA ALA A 135 -13.25 12.62 -0.06
C ALA A 135 -12.50 13.80 0.58
N ARG A 136 -11.95 13.64 1.79
CA ARG A 136 -11.09 14.67 2.41
C ARG A 136 -9.91 15.05 1.52
N PHE A 137 -9.24 14.07 0.91
CA PHE A 137 -8.13 14.33 -0.03
C PHE A 137 -8.59 15.12 -1.25
N ALA A 138 -9.71 14.75 -1.87
CA ALA A 138 -10.24 15.44 -3.03
C ALA A 138 -10.59 16.90 -2.71
N MET A 139 -11.28 17.13 -1.59
CA MET A 139 -11.67 18.46 -1.12
C MET A 139 -10.47 19.36 -0.85
N VAL A 140 -9.44 18.88 -0.15
CA VAL A 140 -8.23 19.69 0.10
C VAL A 140 -7.47 19.97 -1.19
N LYS A 141 -7.44 19.00 -2.13
CA LYS A 141 -6.79 19.17 -3.42
C LYS A 141 -7.46 20.23 -4.29
N GLU A 142 -8.78 20.37 -4.21
CA GLU A 142 -9.52 21.41 -4.93
C GLU A 142 -9.06 22.82 -4.51
N GLN A 143 -8.71 22.98 -3.24
CA GLN A 143 -8.25 24.24 -2.63
C GLN A 143 -6.77 24.59 -2.96
N HIS A 144 -6.22 24.05 -4.05
CA HIS A 144 -4.84 24.28 -4.50
C HIS A 144 -4.48 25.76 -4.66
N ALA A 145 -5.44 26.65 -4.94
CA ALA A 145 -5.21 28.09 -5.00
C ALA A 145 -4.64 28.67 -3.68
N VAL A 146 -4.98 28.06 -2.54
CA VAL A 146 -4.49 28.47 -1.21
C VAL A 146 -3.36 27.58 -0.73
N THR A 147 -3.46 26.26 -0.93
CA THR A 147 -2.44 25.30 -0.44
C THR A 147 -1.22 25.18 -1.33
N GLY A 148 -1.31 25.61 -2.60
CA GLY A 148 -0.33 25.40 -3.64
C GLY A 148 -0.34 23.97 -4.21
N ASP A 149 0.52 23.75 -5.21
CA ASP A 149 0.62 22.47 -5.93
C ASP A 149 1.37 21.38 -5.14
N VAL A 150 2.25 21.80 -4.23
CA VAL A 150 3.13 20.91 -3.46
C VAL A 150 2.61 20.78 -2.04
N MET A 151 1.92 19.68 -1.77
CA MET A 151 1.37 19.37 -0.45
C MET A 151 1.53 17.89 -0.09
N ALA A 152 1.64 17.61 1.21
CA ALA A 152 1.55 16.27 1.78
C ALA A 152 0.44 16.25 2.82
N PHE A 153 -0.56 15.37 2.63
CA PHE A 153 -1.73 15.29 3.50
C PHE A 153 -1.96 13.84 3.94
N ASP A 154 -2.34 13.64 5.19
CA ASP A 154 -2.67 12.32 5.75
C ASP A 154 -4.15 12.18 6.11
N GLY A 155 -5.04 13.06 5.64
CA GLY A 155 -6.47 13.01 5.95
C GLY A 155 -6.92 13.86 7.16
N SER A 156 -5.97 14.31 7.98
CA SER A 156 -6.23 15.25 9.09
C SER A 156 -5.10 16.28 9.24
N ILE A 157 -3.86 15.85 9.06
CA ILE A 157 -2.68 16.73 9.12
C ILE A 157 -2.20 17.04 7.71
N LEU A 158 -2.02 18.32 7.43
CA LEU A 158 -1.50 18.86 6.18
C LEU A 158 -0.09 19.45 6.43
N PHE A 159 0.85 19.10 5.56
CA PHE A 159 2.21 19.61 5.56
C PHE A 159 2.45 20.41 4.29
N LEU A 160 2.89 21.66 4.45
CA LEU A 160 3.17 22.58 3.35
C LEU A 160 4.62 23.09 3.41
N PRO A 161 5.22 23.39 2.25
CA PRO A 161 6.52 24.05 2.18
C PRO A 161 6.42 25.57 2.42
N ILE A 162 5.22 26.14 2.30
CA ILE A 162 4.92 27.55 2.49
C ILE A 162 4.07 27.77 3.74
N GLN A 163 4.21 28.95 4.34
CA GLN A 163 3.38 29.36 5.45
C GLN A 163 2.13 30.07 4.95
N ILE A 164 0.95 29.56 5.33
CA ILE A 164 -0.35 30.19 5.08
C ILE A 164 -0.99 30.67 6.39
N PRO A 165 -1.79 31.75 6.35
CA PRO A 165 -2.58 32.19 7.50
C PRO A 165 -3.69 31.19 7.82
N LYS A 166 -4.36 31.38 8.97
CA LYS A 166 -5.56 30.60 9.30
C LYS A 166 -6.65 30.93 8.28
N VAL A 167 -7.17 29.90 7.63
CA VAL A 167 -8.19 30.04 6.58
C VAL A 167 -9.33 29.05 6.80
N SER A 168 -10.54 29.50 6.48
CA SER A 168 -11.75 28.68 6.40
C SER A 168 -12.25 28.73 4.96
N LEU A 169 -12.23 27.58 4.29
CA LEU A 169 -12.57 27.43 2.88
C LEU A 169 -13.86 26.64 2.75
N LYS A 170 -14.67 26.95 1.74
CA LYS A 170 -15.88 26.22 1.41
C LYS A 170 -15.57 25.25 0.27
N ALA A 171 -16.03 24.02 0.40
CA ALA A 171 -15.96 22.99 -0.63
C ALA A 171 -17.30 22.25 -0.70
N GLN A 172 -17.67 21.75 -1.87
CA GLN A 172 -18.86 20.92 -2.01
C GLN A 172 -18.48 19.45 -2.02
N ARG A 173 -19.28 18.62 -1.35
CA ARG A 173 -19.10 17.17 -1.39
C ARG A 173 -19.75 16.61 -2.66
N ASN A 174 -18.96 15.94 -3.49
CA ASN A 174 -19.43 15.38 -4.77
C ASN A 174 -20.57 14.34 -4.62
N SER A 175 -20.71 13.71 -3.45
CA SER A 175 -21.68 12.64 -3.22
C SER A 175 -23.11 13.14 -3.05
N ASP A 176 -23.30 14.23 -2.30
CA ASP A 176 -24.60 14.75 -1.86
C ASP A 176 -24.78 16.25 -2.18
N GLY A 177 -23.75 16.92 -2.71
CA GLY A 177 -23.76 18.36 -2.98
C GLY A 177 -23.68 19.22 -1.72
N GLN A 178 -23.47 18.62 -0.54
CA GLN A 178 -23.47 19.37 0.72
C GLN A 178 -22.26 20.31 0.79
N GLU A 179 -22.50 21.54 1.24
CA GLU A 179 -21.43 22.51 1.48
C GLU A 179 -20.70 22.16 2.78
N ILE A 180 -19.38 22.02 2.70
CA ILE A 180 -18.48 21.69 3.79
C ILE A 180 -17.48 22.82 3.99
N THR A 181 -17.34 23.23 5.24
CA THR A 181 -16.33 24.19 5.66
C THR A 181 -15.06 23.44 6.08
N ILE A 182 -13.97 23.68 5.34
CA ILE A 182 -12.62 23.19 5.62
C ILE A 182 -11.86 24.27 6.38
N SER A 183 -11.47 24.02 7.62
CA SER A 183 -10.64 24.94 8.39
C SER A 183 -9.22 24.45 8.47
N ILE A 184 -8.27 25.28 8.04
CA ILE A 184 -6.83 24.96 8.05
C ILE A 184 -6.15 25.87 9.07
N GLN A 185 -5.54 25.27 10.09
CA GLN A 185 -4.92 25.99 11.19
C GLN A 185 -3.48 25.51 11.40
N MET A 186 -2.51 26.44 11.41
CA MET A 186 -1.12 26.09 11.65
C MET A 186 -0.96 25.60 13.09
N THR A 187 -0.27 24.47 13.26
CA THR A 187 -0.02 23.88 14.56
C THR A 187 1.45 23.99 14.93
N LYS A 188 2.37 23.66 14.02
CA LYS A 188 3.80 23.59 14.30
C LYS A 188 4.63 23.99 13.08
N ILE A 189 5.80 24.58 13.36
CA ILE A 189 6.88 24.72 12.38
C ILE A 189 7.86 23.59 12.65
N LEU A 190 8.09 22.74 11.66
CA LEU A 190 8.95 21.56 11.77
C LEU A 190 10.30 21.81 11.10
N GLU A 191 11.37 21.57 11.84
CA GLU A 191 12.70 21.52 11.27
C GLU A 191 12.85 20.22 10.44
N PRO A 192 13.32 20.27 9.18
CA PRO A 192 13.36 19.10 8.30
C PRO A 192 14.27 17.97 8.76
N SER A 193 15.28 18.28 9.59
CA SER A 193 16.23 17.31 10.15
C SER A 193 15.79 16.74 11.51
N SER A 194 14.68 17.24 12.06
CA SER A 194 14.15 16.82 13.36
C SER A 194 13.31 15.55 13.25
N ASP A 195 13.31 14.75 14.33
CA ASP A 195 12.46 13.56 14.45
C ASP A 195 10.96 13.89 14.37
N LEU A 196 10.58 15.12 14.73
CA LEU A 196 9.20 15.59 14.59
C LEU A 196 8.73 15.65 13.13
N CYS A 197 9.64 15.66 12.16
CA CYS A 197 9.35 15.67 10.74
C CYS A 197 9.18 14.24 10.15
N ILE A 198 9.45 13.18 10.92
CA ILE A 198 9.31 11.79 10.46
C ILE A 198 7.90 11.48 9.91
N PRO A 199 6.79 11.90 10.56
CA PRO A 199 5.45 11.66 10.01
C PRO A 199 5.25 12.29 8.62
N PHE A 200 5.78 13.50 8.40
CA PHE A 200 5.75 14.15 7.09
C PHE A 200 6.47 13.29 6.04
N TYR A 201 7.70 12.85 6.32
CA TYR A 201 8.43 12.03 5.36
C TYR A 201 7.73 10.69 5.12
N ASN A 202 7.13 10.06 6.15
CA ASN A 202 6.35 8.85 5.96
C ASN A 202 5.19 9.05 4.96
N VAL A 203 4.50 10.20 5.01
CA VAL A 203 3.45 10.54 4.02
C VAL A 203 4.05 10.68 2.62
N VAL A 204 5.18 11.39 2.49
CA VAL A 204 5.88 11.58 1.20
C VAL A 204 6.36 10.24 0.63
N PHE A 205 7.09 9.44 1.40
CA PHE A 205 7.64 8.17 0.94
C PHE A 205 6.55 7.14 0.64
N ARG A 206 5.45 7.10 1.38
CA ARG A 206 4.29 6.26 0.99
C ARG A 206 3.77 6.65 -0.39
N ARG A 207 3.76 7.94 -0.75
CA ARG A 207 3.39 8.38 -2.10
C ARG A 207 4.43 7.97 -3.13
N VAL A 208 5.72 8.13 -2.84
CA VAL A 208 6.81 7.68 -3.71
C VAL A 208 6.72 6.18 -4.00
N MET A 209 6.53 5.34 -2.97
CA MET A 209 6.42 3.89 -3.13
C MET A 209 5.22 3.48 -3.97
N LYS A 210 4.10 4.21 -3.87
CA LYS A 210 2.94 4.02 -4.75
C LYS A 210 3.25 4.36 -6.22
N LEU A 211 4.03 5.42 -6.47
CA LEU A 211 4.48 5.77 -7.83
C LEU A 211 5.43 4.73 -8.42
N LEU A 212 6.17 4.03 -7.57
CA LEU A 212 7.01 2.88 -7.94
C LEU A 212 6.18 1.58 -8.09
N ASN A 213 4.85 1.66 -8.06
CA ASN A 213 3.93 0.51 -8.14
C ASN A 213 4.15 -0.55 -7.05
N MET A 214 4.70 -0.17 -5.91
CA MET A 214 4.85 -1.06 -4.76
C MET A 214 3.59 -1.07 -3.90
N SER A 215 3.26 -2.25 -3.37
CA SER A 215 2.14 -2.47 -2.45
C SER A 215 2.61 -2.46 -1.00
N LEU A 216 1.98 -1.64 -0.16
CA LEU A 216 2.21 -1.66 1.28
C LEU A 216 1.52 -2.88 1.91
N VAL A 217 2.28 -3.76 2.55
CA VAL A 217 1.73 -4.88 3.32
C VAL A 217 2.27 -4.80 4.75
N GLY A 218 1.39 -4.47 5.70
CA GLY A 218 1.80 -4.14 7.05
C GLY A 218 2.60 -2.83 7.08
N ARG A 219 3.90 -2.92 7.39
CA ARG A 219 4.81 -1.76 7.48
C ARG A 219 5.81 -1.65 6.32
N ASN A 220 5.86 -2.65 5.46
CA ASN A 220 6.87 -2.75 4.40
C ASN A 220 6.23 -2.75 3.02
N PHE A 221 7.04 -2.45 2.01
CA PHE A 221 6.60 -2.33 0.62
C PHE A 221 7.07 -3.55 -0.17
N PHE A 222 6.17 -4.14 -0.95
CA PHE A 222 6.45 -5.33 -1.75
C PHE A 222 6.00 -5.12 -3.19
N GLU A 223 6.53 -5.94 -4.10
CA GLU A 223 6.16 -5.94 -5.51
C GLU A 223 5.47 -7.25 -5.88
N PRO A 224 4.13 -7.36 -5.72
CA PRO A 224 3.40 -8.57 -6.07
C PRO A 224 3.53 -8.93 -7.55
N ALA A 225 3.74 -7.95 -8.43
CA ALA A 225 3.91 -8.16 -9.87
C ALA A 225 5.19 -8.93 -10.22
N GLN A 226 6.22 -8.87 -9.36
CA GLN A 226 7.48 -9.61 -9.51
C GLN A 226 7.52 -10.87 -8.64
N ALA A 227 6.37 -11.39 -8.22
CA ALA A 227 6.30 -12.55 -7.36
C ALA A 227 6.87 -13.81 -8.04
N THR A 228 7.82 -14.47 -7.40
CA THR A 228 8.33 -15.77 -7.82
C THR A 228 7.50 -16.88 -7.20
N THR A 229 7.00 -17.81 -8.01
CA THR A 229 6.20 -18.94 -7.53
C THR A 229 7.04 -20.20 -7.42
N LEU A 230 7.12 -20.77 -6.22
CA LEU A 230 7.69 -22.09 -5.95
C LEU A 230 6.57 -23.13 -6.00
N GLN A 231 6.28 -23.62 -7.21
CA GLN A 231 5.18 -24.55 -7.46
C GLN A 231 5.23 -25.80 -6.58
N LYS A 232 6.42 -26.38 -6.38
CA LYS A 232 6.62 -27.59 -5.55
C LYS A 232 6.13 -27.43 -4.10
N TYR A 233 6.12 -26.21 -3.57
CA TYR A 233 5.76 -25.93 -2.18
C TYR A 233 4.48 -25.10 -2.05
N SER A 234 3.78 -24.82 -3.16
CA SER A 234 2.63 -23.91 -3.19
C SER A 234 2.93 -22.55 -2.54
N LEU A 235 4.11 -21.95 -2.78
CA LEU A 235 4.51 -20.66 -2.20
C LEU A 235 4.74 -19.58 -3.26
N HIS A 236 4.32 -18.36 -2.96
CA HIS A 236 4.71 -17.13 -3.64
C HIS A 236 5.71 -16.35 -2.78
N ILE A 237 6.80 -15.92 -3.39
CA ILE A 237 7.82 -15.07 -2.77
C ILE A 237 7.71 -13.69 -3.40
N TRP A 238 7.31 -12.71 -2.60
CA TRP A 238 7.21 -11.32 -3.03
C TRP A 238 8.47 -10.58 -2.60
N PRO A 239 9.29 -10.09 -3.56
CA PRO A 239 10.40 -9.21 -3.23
C PRO A 239 9.87 -7.86 -2.73
N GLY A 240 10.64 -7.19 -1.89
CA GLY A 240 10.27 -5.89 -1.35
C GLY A 240 11.37 -5.22 -0.56
N TYR A 241 11.01 -4.08 0.03
CA TYR A 241 11.88 -3.27 0.84
C TYR A 241 11.24 -2.95 2.19
N ALA A 242 12.01 -3.16 3.26
CA ALA A 242 11.75 -2.55 4.55
C ALA A 242 12.36 -1.14 4.51
N VAL A 243 11.53 -0.14 4.76
CA VAL A 243 11.95 1.26 4.70
C VAL A 243 11.57 1.94 6.00
N SER A 244 12.54 2.61 6.61
CA SER A 244 12.33 3.36 7.84
C SER A 244 13.14 4.64 7.86
N ILE A 245 12.63 5.62 8.58
CA ILE A 245 13.26 6.94 8.70
C ILE A 245 13.58 7.15 10.16
N GLY A 246 14.81 7.60 10.42
CA GLY A 246 15.21 7.94 11.78
C GLY A 246 16.41 8.86 11.79
N ARG A 247 16.50 9.66 12.85
CA ARG A 247 17.69 10.48 13.10
C ARG A 247 18.82 9.61 13.62
N LYS A 248 20.00 9.87 13.08
CA LYS A 248 21.28 9.30 13.50
C LYS A 248 22.30 10.43 13.59
N ASP A 249 23.51 10.09 14.00
CA ASP A 249 24.62 11.03 13.99
C ASP A 249 24.82 11.57 12.55
N GLY A 250 24.75 12.89 12.42
CA GLY A 250 24.86 13.56 11.11
C GLY A 250 23.53 13.84 10.38
N GLY A 251 22.37 13.55 10.98
CA GLY A 251 21.07 14.02 10.49
C GLY A 251 20.00 12.94 10.35
N LEU A 252 19.04 13.16 9.45
CA LEU A 252 17.96 12.22 9.17
C LEU A 252 18.37 11.26 8.05
N PHE A 253 18.12 9.97 8.24
CA PHE A 253 18.45 8.94 7.27
C PHE A 253 17.25 8.08 6.95
N LEU A 254 17.16 7.67 5.68
CA LEU A 254 16.29 6.63 5.17
C LEU A 254 17.07 5.31 5.19
N MET A 255 16.68 4.38 6.05
CA MET A 255 17.17 3.01 5.99
C MET A 255 16.33 2.21 5.01
N VAL A 256 17.00 1.49 4.11
CA VAL A 256 16.38 0.63 3.10
C VAL A 256 17.00 -0.74 3.18
N ASP A 257 16.20 -1.76 3.42
CA ASP A 257 16.65 -3.15 3.48
C ASP A 257 15.83 -4.03 2.54
N ALA A 258 16.50 -4.98 1.88
CA ALA A 258 15.86 -5.90 0.96
C ALA A 258 15.22 -7.06 1.73
N ILE A 259 13.92 -7.23 1.57
CA ILE A 259 13.14 -8.23 2.30
C ILE A 259 12.27 -9.04 1.34
N HIS A 260 11.79 -10.19 1.82
CA HIS A 260 10.90 -11.06 1.07
C HIS A 260 9.69 -11.41 1.92
N LYS A 261 8.49 -11.38 1.33
CA LYS A 261 7.27 -11.89 1.96
C LYS A 261 6.90 -13.22 1.33
N ILE A 262 6.78 -14.25 2.16
CA ILE A 262 6.38 -15.60 1.76
C ILE A 262 4.87 -15.72 1.98
N ILE A 263 4.16 -16.11 0.93
CA ILE A 263 2.70 -16.24 0.93
C ILE A 263 2.34 -17.61 0.38
N ARG A 264 1.39 -18.29 0.99
CA ARG A 264 0.86 -19.54 0.44
C ARG A 264 -0.01 -19.25 -0.79
N SER A 265 0.15 -20.08 -1.81
CA SER A 265 -0.65 -20.05 -3.04
C SER A 265 -2.06 -20.63 -2.80
N GLU A 266 -2.16 -21.52 -1.83
CA GLU A 266 -3.41 -22.13 -1.38
C GLU A 266 -4.30 -21.12 -0.66
N SER A 267 -5.61 -21.24 -0.88
CA SER A 267 -6.61 -20.45 -0.20
C SER A 267 -7.04 -21.13 1.10
N VAL A 268 -7.66 -20.39 2.01
CA VAL A 268 -8.27 -20.98 3.20
C VAL A 268 -9.30 -22.05 2.81
N LEU A 269 -10.07 -21.81 1.75
CA LEU A 269 -11.05 -22.77 1.23
C LEU A 269 -10.39 -24.09 0.78
N SER A 270 -9.27 -24.04 0.07
CA SER A 270 -8.58 -25.27 -0.36
C SER A 270 -7.98 -26.05 0.81
N VAL A 271 -7.51 -25.34 1.84
CA VAL A 271 -7.06 -25.97 3.09
C VAL A 271 -8.25 -26.66 3.78
N MET A 272 -9.40 -25.98 3.91
CA MET A 272 -10.61 -26.57 4.48
C MET A 272 -11.08 -27.80 3.69
N GLN A 273 -11.09 -27.74 2.36
CA GLN A 273 -11.42 -28.90 1.52
C GLN A 273 -10.47 -30.09 1.76
N THR A 274 -9.18 -29.82 1.95
CA THR A 274 -8.19 -30.86 2.26
C THR A 274 -8.46 -31.49 3.62
N ILE A 275 -8.72 -30.68 4.65
CA ILE A 275 -9.07 -31.18 6.00
C ILE A 275 -10.37 -32.00 5.93
N HIS A 276 -11.39 -31.51 5.21
CA HIS A 276 -12.66 -32.22 5.04
C HIS A 276 -12.46 -33.59 4.38
N SER A 277 -11.58 -33.69 3.38
CA SER A 277 -11.27 -34.97 2.72
C SER A 277 -10.57 -35.98 3.63
N GLN A 278 -9.78 -35.51 4.60
CA GLN A 278 -8.99 -36.35 5.51
C GLN A 278 -9.76 -36.73 6.77
N SER A 279 -10.62 -35.86 7.28
CA SER A 279 -11.26 -36.01 8.58
C SER A 279 -12.64 -35.35 8.62
N GLN A 280 -13.63 -36.00 8.02
CA GLN A 280 -15.01 -35.48 7.98
C GLN A 280 -15.64 -35.33 9.38
N ARG A 281 -15.38 -36.29 10.29
CA ARG A 281 -16.02 -36.32 11.61
C ARG A 281 -15.52 -35.21 12.56
N THR A 282 -14.26 -34.81 12.44
CA THR A 282 -13.61 -33.79 13.27
C THR A 282 -13.22 -32.56 12.45
N PHE A 283 -13.93 -32.33 11.35
CA PHE A 283 -13.60 -31.30 10.36
C PHE A 283 -13.54 -29.90 10.98
N GLN A 284 -14.54 -29.54 11.78
CA GLN A 284 -14.62 -28.22 12.40
C GLN A 284 -13.50 -28.00 13.43
N ASP A 285 -13.25 -28.99 14.29
CA ASP A 285 -12.19 -28.93 15.30
C ASP A 285 -10.79 -28.80 14.67
N GLU A 286 -10.51 -29.57 13.63
CA GLU A 286 -9.25 -29.50 12.90
C GLU A 286 -9.10 -28.18 12.13
N CYS A 287 -10.19 -27.63 11.58
CA CYS A 287 -10.18 -26.30 10.99
C CYS A 287 -9.87 -25.21 12.01
N ILE A 288 -10.52 -25.23 13.18
CA ILE A 288 -10.26 -24.27 14.26
C ILE A 288 -8.79 -24.36 14.67
N LYS A 289 -8.30 -25.56 14.95
CA LYS A 289 -6.91 -25.81 15.36
C LYS A 289 -5.88 -25.34 14.34
N GLN A 290 -6.17 -25.48 13.04
CA GLN A 290 -5.23 -25.10 11.98
C GLN A 290 -5.38 -23.67 11.45
N LEU A 291 -6.54 -23.03 11.59
CA LEU A 291 -6.80 -21.72 10.98
C LEU A 291 -6.88 -20.61 12.01
N VAL A 292 -7.46 -20.86 13.19
CA VAL A 292 -7.59 -19.84 14.23
C VAL A 292 -6.21 -19.48 14.80
N GLY A 293 -5.99 -18.19 15.00
CA GLY A 293 -4.72 -17.60 15.40
C GLY A 293 -3.77 -17.28 14.24
N ASN A 294 -3.99 -17.83 13.05
CA ASN A 294 -3.15 -17.57 11.88
C ASN A 294 -3.49 -16.24 11.19
N VAL A 295 -2.50 -15.71 10.47
CA VAL A 295 -2.66 -14.49 9.68
C VAL A 295 -2.95 -14.85 8.22
N VAL A 296 -4.12 -14.43 7.73
CA VAL A 296 -4.55 -14.58 6.34
C VAL A 296 -4.40 -13.26 5.60
N MET A 297 -4.22 -13.32 4.29
CA MET A 297 -4.12 -12.15 3.43
C MET A 297 -5.22 -12.18 2.37
N THR A 298 -5.91 -11.06 2.23
CA THR A 298 -6.92 -10.85 1.19
C THR A 298 -6.26 -10.38 -0.09
N ARG A 299 -6.53 -11.04 -1.23
CA ARG A 299 -5.84 -10.76 -2.50
C ARG A 299 -6.26 -9.46 -3.16
N TYR A 300 -7.49 -9.01 -2.94
CA TYR A 300 -8.05 -7.82 -3.62
C TYR A 300 -7.49 -6.50 -3.08
N ASN A 301 -7.02 -6.44 -1.82
CA ASN A 301 -6.47 -5.22 -1.24
C ASN A 301 -5.15 -5.44 -0.45
N ASN A 302 -4.61 -6.67 -0.47
CA ASN A 302 -3.39 -7.08 0.24
C ASN A 302 -3.40 -6.81 1.75
N ARG A 303 -4.59 -6.72 2.37
CA ARG A 303 -4.71 -6.59 3.83
C ARG A 303 -4.58 -7.94 4.50
N THR A 304 -3.89 -7.93 5.62
CA THR A 304 -3.69 -9.10 6.47
C THR A 304 -4.58 -9.03 7.69
N TYR A 305 -5.22 -10.14 8.03
CA TYR A 305 -6.11 -10.29 9.18
C TYR A 305 -5.69 -11.50 9.98
N ARG A 306 -5.84 -11.42 11.31
CA ARG A 306 -5.75 -12.62 12.16
C ARG A 306 -7.13 -13.25 12.21
N VAL A 307 -7.19 -14.56 11.99
CA VAL A 307 -8.44 -15.31 12.16
C VAL A 307 -8.63 -15.56 13.65
N ASP A 308 -9.62 -14.93 14.25
CA ASP A 308 -9.91 -15.11 15.68
C ASP A 308 -10.91 -16.24 15.92
N ASP A 309 -11.85 -16.46 14.99
CA ASP A 309 -12.81 -17.57 15.04
C ASP A 309 -13.39 -17.87 13.65
N ILE A 310 -14.16 -18.96 13.54
CA ILE A 310 -14.90 -19.37 12.33
C ILE A 310 -16.39 -19.48 12.69
N ASP A 311 -17.21 -18.64 12.08
CA ASP A 311 -18.66 -18.68 12.21
C ASP A 311 -19.25 -19.72 11.24
N TRP A 312 -19.59 -20.90 11.77
CA TRP A 312 -20.08 -22.04 10.99
C TRP A 312 -21.54 -21.91 10.56
N ASP A 313 -22.29 -20.99 11.16
CA ASP A 313 -23.70 -20.76 10.87
C ASP A 313 -23.89 -19.72 9.74
N LYS A 314 -22.79 -19.08 9.31
CA LYS A 314 -22.79 -18.09 8.23
C LYS A 314 -22.21 -18.61 6.93
N THR A 315 -22.72 -18.03 5.86
CA THR A 315 -22.39 -18.30 4.47
C THR A 315 -22.18 -16.98 3.71
N PRO A 316 -21.56 -17.01 2.52
CA PRO A 316 -21.45 -15.81 1.69
C PRO A 316 -22.79 -15.18 1.27
N LYS A 317 -23.91 -15.90 1.44
CA LYS A 317 -25.26 -15.39 1.11
C LYS A 317 -25.89 -14.59 2.23
N ASP A 318 -25.35 -14.65 3.44
CA ASP A 318 -25.85 -13.89 4.58
C ASP A 318 -25.52 -12.40 4.44
N THR A 319 -26.30 -11.58 5.15
CA THR A 319 -26.25 -10.12 5.09
C THR A 319 -25.49 -9.53 6.27
N PHE A 320 -24.99 -8.30 6.06
CA PHE A 320 -24.47 -7.44 7.11
C PHE A 320 -24.84 -5.98 6.82
N ILE A 321 -24.80 -5.16 7.87
CA ILE A 321 -25.16 -3.74 7.79
C ILE A 321 -23.90 -2.92 7.48
N LEU A 322 -23.95 -2.14 6.40
CA LEU A 322 -22.91 -1.18 6.03
C LEU A 322 -22.91 0.01 7.00
N ALA A 323 -21.81 0.77 7.02
CA ALA A 323 -21.75 2.03 7.79
C ALA A 323 -22.83 3.05 7.36
N SER A 324 -23.35 2.94 6.13
CA SER A 324 -24.48 3.74 5.63
C SER A 324 -25.84 3.32 6.20
N GLY A 325 -25.91 2.22 6.97
CA GLY A 325 -27.15 1.63 7.49
C GLY A 325 -27.86 0.69 6.50
N GLN A 326 -27.33 0.51 5.30
CA GLN A 326 -27.89 -0.40 4.30
C GLN A 326 -27.48 -1.85 4.57
N GLU A 327 -28.42 -2.80 4.46
CA GLU A 327 -28.12 -4.23 4.46
C GLU A 327 -27.67 -4.71 3.07
N ILE A 328 -26.61 -5.52 3.04
CA ILE A 328 -26.06 -6.12 1.82
C ILE A 328 -25.52 -7.52 2.11
N THR A 329 -25.58 -8.43 1.13
CA THR A 329 -24.96 -9.76 1.24
C THR A 329 -23.44 -9.68 1.11
N PHE A 330 -22.71 -10.67 1.65
CA PHE A 330 -21.25 -10.73 1.42
C PHE A 330 -20.90 -10.88 -0.08
N VAL A 331 -21.67 -11.67 -0.83
CA VAL A 331 -21.44 -11.84 -2.28
C VAL A 331 -21.59 -10.52 -3.04
N ASP A 332 -22.65 -9.75 -2.79
CA ASP A 332 -22.88 -8.51 -3.53
C ASP A 332 -21.89 -7.41 -3.12
N TYR A 333 -21.42 -7.43 -1.87
CA TYR A 333 -20.40 -6.49 -1.40
C TYR A 333 -19.02 -6.71 -2.03
N TYR A 334 -18.64 -7.96 -2.31
CA TYR A 334 -17.31 -8.31 -2.86
C TYR A 334 -17.29 -8.53 -4.38
N ARG A 335 -18.44 -8.44 -5.05
CA ARG A 335 -18.55 -8.50 -6.51
C ARG A 335 -18.02 -7.21 -7.15
#